data_AF-A0ABD4RTG5-F1
#
_entry.id   AF-A0ABD4RTG5-F1
#
_cell.length_a   1.000
_cell.length_b   1.000
_cell.length_c   1.000
_cell.angle_alpha   90.00
_cell.angle_beta   90.00
_cell.angle_gamma   90.00
#
_symmetry.space_group_name_H-M   'P 1'
#
loop_
_entity.id
_entity.type
_entity.pdbx_description
1 polymer ?
#
loop_
_entity_poly.entity_id
_entity_poly.type
_entity_poly.pdbx_seq_one_letter_code
_entity_poly.pdbx_strand_id
1 'polypeptide(L)'
;MIKKKQMTWLNISATIIFILLLIITVCGIFSFSIDNKYEAINLYGQVIEMYGTGIYQYDSYFKAPILIGSDLTMLLIIVPVTGSYIFRDIDTVEQKTNFLTILGIILYYAFSISFGVAHNQLQLVYILLTSISFFTLFTLLLELYGISFCYNCSFYLRKIELVFLILAGASNIIAWLPDVLHSLFR
;
A
#
# COMPACT_ATOMS: atom_id res chain seq x y z
N MET A 1 -3.99 7.87 39.13
CA MET A 1 -3.91 6.41 38.92
C MET A 1 -3.78 6.16 37.43
N ILE A 2 -2.55 6.01 36.91
CA ILE A 2 -2.31 5.76 35.48
C ILE A 2 -2.74 4.32 35.21
N LYS A 3 -3.88 4.11 34.55
CA LYS A 3 -4.27 2.78 34.08
C LYS A 3 -3.18 2.28 33.14
N LYS A 4 -2.52 1.18 33.50
CA LYS A 4 -1.51 0.54 32.66
C LYS A 4 -2.24 -0.02 31.43
N LYS A 5 -2.04 0.60 30.27
CA LYS A 5 -2.64 0.17 29.00
C LYS A 5 -2.19 -1.26 28.69
N GLN A 6 -3.13 -2.18 28.50
CA GLN A 6 -2.81 -3.54 28.06
C GLN A 6 -2.71 -3.52 26.54
N MET A 7 -1.51 -3.75 26.01
CA MET A 7 -1.26 -3.69 24.58
C MET A 7 -1.91 -4.90 23.90
N THR A 8 -2.89 -4.66 23.02
CA THR A 8 -3.54 -5.73 22.26
C THR A 8 -2.64 -6.21 21.13
N TRP A 9 -2.94 -7.40 20.58
CA TRP A 9 -2.21 -7.92 19.42
C TRP A 9 -2.32 -6.99 18.19
N LEU A 10 -3.45 -6.28 18.03
CA LEU A 10 -3.65 -5.30 16.96
C LEU A 10 -2.71 -4.10 17.11
N ASN A 11 -2.50 -3.62 18.33
CA ASN A 11 -1.54 -2.54 18.60
C ASN A 11 -0.11 -2.99 18.27
N ILE A 12 0.25 -4.24 18.56
CA ILE A 12 1.56 -4.81 18.22
C ILE A 12 1.73 -4.87 16.70
N SER A 13 0.76 -5.43 15.98
CA SER A 13 0.77 -5.48 14.51
C SER A 13 0.88 -4.08 13.91
N ALA A 14 0.06 -3.12 14.39
CA ALA A 14 0.10 -1.73 13.94
C ALA A 14 1.48 -1.08 14.15
N THR A 15 2.14 -1.37 15.28
CA THR A 15 3.48 -0.86 15.59
C THR A 15 4.52 -1.42 14.62
N ILE A 16 4.49 -2.72 14.35
CA ILE A 16 5.43 -3.34 13.42
C ILE A 16 5.20 -2.81 12.00
N ILE A 17 3.94 -2.76 11.55
CA ILE A 17 3.57 -2.21 10.24
C ILE A 17 4.04 -0.75 10.11
N PHE A 18 3.84 0.06 11.14
CA PHE A 18 4.29 1.46 11.16
C PHE A 18 5.80 1.60 10.97
N ILE A 19 6.60 0.79 11.68
CA ILE A 19 8.07 0.81 11.57
C ILE A 19 8.49 0.39 10.16
N LEU A 20 7.90 -0.67 9.62
CA LEU A 20 8.21 -1.16 8.28
C LEU A 20 7.86 -0.11 7.21
N LEU A 21 6.68 0.51 7.32
CA LEU A 21 6.27 1.59 6.41
C LEU A 21 7.24 2.77 6.47
N LEU A 22 7.68 3.18 7.67
CA LEU A 22 8.67 4.25 7.81
C LEU A 22 9.98 3.91 7.09
N ILE A 23 10.51 2.70 7.31
CA ILE A 23 11.77 2.28 6.67
C ILE A 23 11.63 2.33 5.14
N ILE A 24 10.57 1.70 4.61
CA ILE A 24 10.35 1.61 3.16
C ILE A 24 10.20 3.01 2.55
N THR A 25 9.29 3.81 3.10
CA THR A 25 8.93 5.11 2.51
C THR A 25 10.07 6.14 2.62
N VAL A 26 10.82 6.13 3.71
CA VAL A 26 12.00 7.00 3.87
C VAL A 26 13.09 6.62 2.87
N CYS A 27 13.40 5.33 2.73
CA CYS A 27 14.37 4.86 1.73
C CYS A 27 13.92 5.15 0.29
N GLY A 28 12.62 5.03 0.02
CA GLY A 28 12.01 5.34 -1.28
C GLY A 28 12.16 6.81 -1.67
N ILE A 29 11.83 7.73 -0.76
CA ILE A 29 11.97 9.17 -1.00
C ILE A 29 13.44 9.56 -1.20
N PHE A 30 14.36 9.00 -0.41
CA PHE A 30 15.80 9.24 -0.59
C PHE A 30 16.37 8.67 -1.90
N SER A 31 15.59 7.86 -2.63
CA SER A 31 15.99 7.40 -3.96
C SER A 31 15.74 8.43 -5.05
N PHE A 32 15.11 9.57 -4.74
CA PHE A 32 14.85 10.63 -5.71
C PHE A 32 16.14 11.29 -6.23
N SER A 33 16.47 11.05 -7.49
CA SER A 33 17.51 11.73 -8.26
C SER A 33 17.15 11.72 -9.74
N ILE A 34 17.74 12.62 -10.54
CA ILE A 34 17.52 12.71 -11.99
C ILE A 34 18.81 12.34 -12.77
N ASP A 35 19.93 12.13 -12.08
CA ASP A 35 21.25 12.27 -12.69
C ASP A 35 21.83 10.98 -13.27
N ASN A 36 21.36 9.80 -12.83
CA ASN A 36 22.00 8.51 -13.13
C ASN A 36 21.21 7.62 -14.10
N LYS A 37 20.41 8.19 -14.99
CA LYS A 37 19.65 7.39 -15.96
C LYS A 37 20.58 6.63 -16.90
N TYR A 38 20.18 5.43 -17.29
CA TYR A 38 20.93 4.61 -18.24
C TYR A 38 19.99 3.81 -19.13
N GLU A 39 20.46 3.35 -20.28
CA GLU A 39 19.67 2.51 -21.19
C GLU A 39 19.90 1.02 -20.91
N ALA A 40 18.84 0.24 -20.97
CA ALA A 40 18.90 -1.22 -20.90
C ALA A 40 18.00 -1.86 -21.97
N ILE A 41 18.35 -3.08 -22.38
CA ILE A 41 17.51 -3.86 -23.29
C ILE A 41 16.56 -4.71 -22.45
N ASN A 42 15.26 -4.60 -22.70
CA ASN A 42 14.25 -5.41 -22.02
C ASN A 42 14.16 -6.83 -22.60
N LEU A 43 13.32 -7.68 -21.99
CA LEU A 43 13.09 -9.06 -22.44
C LEU A 43 12.53 -9.17 -23.87
N TYR A 44 11.98 -8.08 -24.41
CA TYR A 44 11.43 -7.98 -25.76
C TYR A 44 12.44 -7.42 -26.78
N GLY A 45 13.71 -7.22 -26.38
CA GLY A 45 14.75 -6.66 -27.26
C GLY A 45 14.62 -5.15 -27.49
N GLN A 46 13.79 -4.44 -26.72
CA GLN A 46 13.60 -3.00 -26.85
C GLN A 46 14.52 -2.26 -25.88
N VAL A 47 15.09 -1.16 -26.35
CA VAL A 47 15.84 -0.23 -25.50
C VAL A 47 14.85 0.55 -24.64
N ILE A 48 15.04 0.49 -23.33
CA ILE A 48 14.26 1.21 -22.33
C ILE A 48 15.18 2.08 -21.47
N GLU A 49 14.70 3.26 -21.09
CA GLU A 49 15.39 4.14 -20.16
C GLU A 49 15.12 3.67 -18.72
N MET A 50 16.20 3.46 -17.96
CA MET A 50 16.20 3.02 -16.57
C MET A 50 16.45 4.20 -15.64
N TYR A 51 15.92 4.13 -14.43
CA TYR A 51 16.01 5.22 -13.46
C TYR A 51 17.42 5.40 -12.86
N GLY A 52 18.10 4.30 -12.54
CA GLY A 52 19.52 4.26 -12.17
C GLY A 52 19.92 4.87 -10.83
N THR A 53 18.99 5.24 -9.95
CA THR A 53 19.32 5.71 -8.59
C THR A 53 18.53 5.01 -7.48
N GLY A 54 19.20 4.82 -6.34
CA GLY A 54 18.58 4.37 -5.09
C GLY A 54 17.99 2.96 -5.17
N ILE A 55 16.95 2.70 -4.37
CA ILE A 55 16.30 1.38 -4.31
C ILE A 55 15.50 1.04 -5.57
N TYR A 56 15.21 2.05 -6.41
CA TYR A 56 14.49 1.92 -7.68
C TYR A 56 15.40 2.01 -8.91
N GLN A 57 16.72 1.86 -8.73
CA GLN A 57 17.69 1.99 -9.83
C GLN A 57 17.43 1.03 -11.00
N TYR A 58 16.86 -0.14 -10.73
CA TYR A 58 16.55 -1.18 -11.72
C TYR A 58 15.11 -1.12 -12.24
N ASP A 59 14.34 -0.08 -11.88
CA ASP A 59 13.03 0.18 -12.46
C ASP A 59 13.15 1.15 -13.65
N SER A 60 12.17 1.09 -14.55
CA SER A 60 12.12 1.98 -15.70
C SER A 60 11.93 3.43 -15.26
N TYR A 61 12.37 4.36 -16.12
CA TYR A 61 12.26 5.79 -15.86
C TYR A 61 10.81 6.26 -15.65
N PHE A 62 9.84 5.57 -16.27
CA PHE A 62 8.41 5.84 -16.06
C PHE A 62 7.93 5.36 -14.68
N LYS A 63 8.41 4.20 -14.22
CA LYS A 63 7.87 3.52 -13.05
C LYS A 63 8.46 4.02 -11.74
N ALA A 64 9.77 4.32 -11.70
CA ALA A 64 10.43 4.76 -10.47
C ALA A 64 9.80 6.04 -9.87
N PRO A 65 9.47 7.09 -10.64
CA PRO A 65 8.78 8.27 -10.11
C PRO A 65 7.39 7.97 -9.54
N ILE A 66 6.64 7.02 -10.14
CA ILE A 66 5.33 6.59 -9.63
C ILE A 66 5.49 5.92 -8.26
N LEU A 67 6.53 5.09 -8.10
CA LEU A 67 6.85 4.45 -6.82
C LEU A 67 7.26 5.48 -5.77
N ILE A 68 8.18 6.39 -6.09
CA ILE A 68 8.61 7.45 -5.18
C ILE A 68 7.43 8.36 -4.76
N GLY A 69 6.56 8.71 -5.71
CA GLY A 69 5.34 9.47 -5.41
C GLY A 69 4.36 8.72 -4.52
N SER A 70 4.28 7.39 -4.69
CA SER A 70 3.50 6.52 -3.81
C SER A 70 4.10 6.48 -2.40
N ASP A 71 5.43 6.36 -2.27
CA ASP A 71 6.12 6.38 -0.98
C ASP A 71 5.91 7.69 -0.23
N LEU A 72 5.97 8.82 -0.94
CA LEU A 72 5.69 10.14 -0.38
C LEU A 72 4.24 10.21 0.12
N THR A 73 3.30 9.70 -0.64
CA THR A 73 1.88 9.67 -0.26
C THR A 73 1.66 8.78 0.98
N MET A 74 2.28 7.60 1.01
CA MET A 74 2.23 6.70 2.14
C MET A 74 2.85 7.32 3.39
N LEU A 75 3.99 8.01 3.26
CA LEU A 75 4.65 8.68 4.38
C LEU A 75 3.84 9.85 4.95
N LEU A 76 3.20 10.65 4.10
CA LEU A 76 2.47 11.84 4.55
C LEU A 76 1.07 11.53 5.07
N ILE A 77 0.42 10.47 4.57
CA ILE A 77 -0.97 10.17 4.88
C ILE A 77 -1.08 8.90 5.73
N ILE A 78 -0.60 7.77 5.21
CA ILE A 78 -0.87 6.46 5.81
C ILE A 78 -0.01 6.21 7.04
N VAL A 79 1.24 6.67 7.06
CA VAL A 79 2.13 6.54 8.22
C VAL A 79 1.58 7.28 9.45
N PRO A 80 1.19 8.57 9.40
CA PRO A 80 0.58 9.26 10.54
C PRO A 80 -0.71 8.60 11.02
N VAL A 81 -1.57 8.19 10.07
CA VAL A 81 -2.83 7.50 10.39
C VAL A 81 -2.54 6.18 11.11
N THR A 82 -1.62 5.36 10.61
CA THR A 82 -1.21 4.10 11.25
C THR A 82 -0.56 4.35 12.61
N GLY A 83 0.25 5.41 12.75
CA GLY A 83 0.87 5.82 14.01
C GLY A 83 -0.16 6.15 15.09
N SER A 84 -1.32 6.70 14.72
CA SER A 84 -2.41 6.98 15.68
C SER A 84 -2.97 5.71 16.34
N TYR A 85 -2.92 4.57 15.65
CA TYR A 85 -3.40 3.28 16.15
C TYR A 85 -2.43 2.59 17.12
N ILE A 86 -1.17 3.05 17.20
CA ILE A 86 -0.22 2.57 18.21
C ILE A 86 -0.71 2.92 19.62
N PHE A 87 -1.17 4.17 19.79
CA PHE A 87 -1.57 4.71 21.09
C PHE A 87 -3.06 4.59 21.39
N ARG A 88 -3.90 4.30 20.38
CA ARG A 88 -5.34 4.09 20.55
C ARG A 88 -5.68 2.63 20.90
N ASP A 89 -6.74 2.39 21.66
CA ASP A 89 -7.29 1.05 21.84
C ASP A 89 -8.21 0.70 20.65
N ILE A 90 -8.12 -0.54 20.14
CA ILE A 90 -8.82 -1.02 18.95
C ILE A 90 -9.82 -2.10 19.36
N ASP A 91 -10.81 -1.70 20.15
CA ASP A 91 -11.71 -2.66 20.82
C ASP A 91 -13.11 -2.64 20.22
N THR A 92 -13.57 -1.46 19.78
CA THR A 92 -14.91 -1.31 19.21
C THR A 92 -14.98 -1.81 17.77
N VAL A 93 -16.18 -2.26 17.34
CA VAL A 93 -16.44 -2.69 15.96
C VAL A 93 -16.06 -1.59 14.97
N GLU A 94 -16.45 -0.34 15.24
CA GLU A 94 -16.14 0.81 14.38
C GLU A 94 -14.63 1.02 14.23
N GLN A 95 -13.86 0.97 15.33
CA GLN A 95 -12.40 1.12 15.28
C GLN A 95 -11.73 -0.01 14.51
N LYS A 96 -12.20 -1.25 14.69
CA LYS A 96 -11.72 -2.42 13.94
C LYS A 96 -12.02 -2.27 12.45
N THR A 97 -13.24 -1.87 12.09
CA THR A 97 -13.62 -1.61 10.70
C THR A 97 -12.79 -0.48 10.07
N ASN A 98 -12.54 0.62 10.79
CA ASN A 98 -11.69 1.69 10.29
C ASN A 98 -10.24 1.24 10.10
N PHE A 99 -9.70 0.45 11.04
CA PHE A 99 -8.36 -0.11 10.93
C PHE A 99 -8.27 -1.12 9.76
N LEU A 100 -9.32 -1.90 9.51
CA LEU A 100 -9.42 -2.79 8.35
C LEU A 100 -9.27 -2.02 7.02
N THR A 101 -9.93 -0.87 6.89
CA THR A 101 -9.82 -0.02 5.69
C THR A 101 -8.38 0.43 5.45
N ILE A 102 -7.70 0.86 6.51
CA ILE A 102 -6.29 1.28 6.43
C ILE A 102 -5.38 0.10 6.07
N LEU A 103 -5.60 -1.06 6.68
CA LEU A 103 -4.88 -2.29 6.32
C LEU A 103 -5.06 -2.67 4.86
N GLY A 104 -6.24 -2.45 4.27
CA GLY A 104 -6.48 -2.69 2.84
C GLY A 104 -5.57 -1.82 1.95
N ILE A 105 -5.42 -0.54 2.28
CA ILE A 105 -4.53 0.38 1.56
C ILE A 105 -3.07 -0.05 1.72
N ILE A 106 -2.64 -0.35 2.95
CA ILE A 106 -1.28 -0.79 3.26
C ILE A 106 -0.96 -2.09 2.53
N LEU A 107 -1.89 -3.05 2.55
CA LEU A 107 -1.71 -4.35 1.90
C LEU A 107 -1.61 -4.20 0.38
N TYR A 108 -2.44 -3.35 -0.23
CA TYR A 108 -2.33 -3.03 -1.66
C TYR A 108 -0.93 -2.48 -1.99
N TYR A 109 -0.49 -1.46 -1.25
CA TYR A 109 0.85 -0.89 -1.43
C TYR A 109 1.96 -1.94 -1.23
N ALA A 110 1.86 -2.77 -0.18
CA ALA A 110 2.83 -3.81 0.11
C ALA A 110 2.91 -4.88 -0.99
N PHE A 111 1.77 -5.30 -1.55
CA PHE A 111 1.74 -6.19 -2.72
C PHE A 111 2.39 -5.52 -3.94
N SER A 112 2.03 -4.27 -4.23
CA SER A 112 2.58 -3.53 -5.36
C SER A 112 4.10 -3.42 -5.30
N ILE A 113 4.69 -3.17 -4.13
CA ILE A 113 6.15 -3.09 -4.01
C ILE A 113 6.82 -4.46 -3.93
N SER A 114 6.20 -5.46 -3.30
CA SER A 114 6.80 -6.79 -3.15
C SER A 114 6.90 -7.54 -4.48
N PHE A 115 5.91 -7.40 -5.35
CA PHE A 115 5.84 -8.11 -6.62
C PHE A 115 6.03 -7.21 -7.84
N GLY A 116 5.80 -5.90 -7.68
CA GLY A 116 5.92 -4.96 -8.77
C GLY A 116 7.35 -4.47 -8.94
N VAL A 117 8.08 -4.12 -7.88
CA VAL A 117 9.39 -3.47 -7.94
C VAL A 117 10.50 -4.44 -8.37
N ALA A 118 11.49 -3.94 -9.12
CA ALA A 118 12.67 -4.74 -9.45
C ALA A 118 13.44 -5.11 -8.16
N HIS A 119 13.95 -6.35 -8.10
CA HIS A 119 14.58 -6.86 -6.87
C HIS A 119 15.66 -5.91 -6.32
N ASN A 120 15.51 -5.50 -5.06
CA ASN A 120 16.42 -4.58 -4.38
C ASN A 120 16.70 -5.03 -2.94
N GLN A 121 17.49 -4.23 -2.21
CA GLN A 121 17.95 -4.54 -0.85
C GLN A 121 16.81 -4.64 0.17
N LEU A 122 15.66 -4.02 -0.09
CA LEU A 122 14.50 -3.99 0.82
C LEU A 122 13.47 -5.08 0.51
N GLN A 123 13.74 -5.99 -0.43
CA GLN A 123 12.80 -7.04 -0.83
C GLN A 123 12.24 -7.83 0.35
N LEU A 124 13.09 -8.19 1.32
CA LEU A 124 12.66 -8.92 2.53
C LEU A 124 11.75 -8.07 3.44
N VAL A 125 11.99 -6.75 3.50
CA VAL A 125 11.17 -5.81 4.27
C VAL A 125 9.78 -5.68 3.63
N TYR A 126 9.70 -5.67 2.30
CA TYR A 126 8.43 -5.64 1.56
C TYR A 126 7.61 -6.91 1.81
N ILE A 127 8.25 -8.08 1.72
CA ILE A 127 7.62 -9.38 1.99
C ILE A 127 7.13 -9.46 3.43
N LEU A 128 7.90 -8.94 4.39
CA LEU A 128 7.52 -8.91 5.79
C LEU A 128 6.31 -7.99 6.03
N LEU A 129 6.31 -6.78 5.44
CA LEU A 129 5.17 -5.86 5.52
C LEU A 129 3.92 -6.50 4.91
N THR A 130 4.04 -7.13 3.74
CA THR A 130 2.95 -7.84 3.07
C THR A 130 2.39 -8.94 3.96
N SER A 131 3.25 -9.78 4.53
CA SER A 131 2.85 -10.92 5.36
C SER A 131 2.11 -10.45 6.61
N ILE A 132 2.68 -9.52 7.38
CA ILE A 132 2.07 -9.04 8.63
C ILE A 132 0.74 -8.32 8.33
N SER A 133 0.70 -7.49 7.30
CA SER A 133 -0.53 -6.78 6.91
C SER A 133 -1.61 -7.76 6.44
N PHE A 134 -1.24 -8.78 5.65
CA PHE A 134 -2.15 -9.80 5.15
C PHE A 134 -2.79 -10.60 6.27
N PHE A 135 -1.97 -11.17 7.17
CA PHE A 135 -2.48 -11.95 8.29
C PHE A 135 -3.29 -11.10 9.26
N THR A 136 -2.86 -9.87 9.56
CA THR A 136 -3.62 -8.96 10.44
C THR A 136 -4.98 -8.62 9.83
N LEU A 137 -5.03 -8.33 8.53
CA LEU A 137 -6.26 -8.04 7.80
C LEU A 137 -7.20 -9.24 7.82
N PHE A 138 -6.70 -10.45 7.56
CA PHE A 138 -7.52 -11.66 7.50
C PHE A 138 -8.06 -12.06 8.88
N THR A 139 -7.24 -11.99 9.93
CA THR A 139 -7.71 -12.24 11.30
C THR A 139 -8.81 -11.26 11.70
N LEU A 140 -8.64 -9.97 11.38
CA LEU A 140 -9.63 -8.96 11.71
C LEU A 140 -10.91 -9.09 10.86
N LEU A 141 -10.81 -9.53 9.60
CA LEU A 141 -11.97 -9.90 8.78
C LEU A 141 -12.76 -11.05 9.41
N LEU A 142 -12.10 -12.11 9.86
CA LEU A 142 -12.76 -13.26 10.51
C LEU A 142 -13.44 -12.85 11.81
N GLU A 143 -12.78 -12.00 12.61
CA GLU A 143 -13.35 -11.47 13.85
C GLU A 143 -14.61 -10.63 13.58
N LEU A 144 -14.57 -9.72 12.61
CA LEU A 144 -15.72 -8.90 12.23
C LEU A 144 -16.85 -9.72 11.58
N TYR A 145 -16.52 -10.73 10.79
CA TYR A 145 -17.51 -11.62 10.18
C TYR A 145 -18.36 -12.32 11.25
N GLY A 146 -17.72 -12.85 12.30
CA GLY A 146 -18.42 -13.47 13.43
C GLY A 146 -19.37 -12.52 14.17
N ILE A 147 -19.08 -11.22 14.18
CA ILE A 147 -19.94 -10.19 14.80
C ILE A 147 -21.09 -9.77 13.87
N SER A 148 -20.83 -9.68 12.57
CA SER A 148 -21.78 -9.18 11.56
C SER A 148 -23.01 -10.07 11.35
N PHE A 149 -22.95 -11.37 11.69
CA PHE A 149 -24.12 -12.25 11.68
C PHE A 149 -25.24 -11.77 12.63
N CYS A 150 -24.90 -10.91 13.61
CA CYS A 150 -25.86 -10.37 14.58
C CYS A 150 -26.45 -9.00 14.19
N TYR A 151 -25.96 -8.34 13.13
CA TYR A 151 -26.37 -6.96 12.79
C TYR A 151 -26.81 -6.83 11.34
N ASN A 152 -28.05 -6.40 11.13
CA ASN A 152 -28.59 -6.09 9.80
C ASN A 152 -28.05 -4.73 9.34
N CYS A 153 -26.87 -4.71 8.72
CA CYS A 153 -26.25 -3.48 8.22
C CYS A 153 -26.95 -3.01 6.94
N SER A 154 -27.68 -1.90 7.01
CA SER A 154 -28.13 -1.19 5.82
C SER A 154 -26.95 -0.44 5.19
N PHE A 155 -26.60 -0.79 3.96
CA PHE A 155 -25.51 -0.15 3.20
C PHE A 155 -26.03 1.13 2.53
N TYR A 156 -25.53 2.30 2.93
CA TYR A 156 -25.89 3.59 2.35
C TYR A 156 -24.68 4.24 1.69
N LEU A 157 -24.60 4.16 0.37
CA LEU A 157 -23.60 4.88 -0.44
C LEU A 157 -23.97 6.35 -0.54
N ARG A 158 -23.05 7.23 -0.13
CA ARG A 158 -23.21 8.68 -0.32
C ARG A 158 -22.97 9.04 -1.78
N LYS A 159 -23.68 10.04 -2.31
CA LYS A 159 -23.54 10.48 -3.70
C LYS A 159 -22.09 10.80 -4.09
N ILE A 160 -21.30 11.38 -3.17
CA ILE A 160 -19.90 11.72 -3.42
C ILE A 160 -19.02 10.48 -3.59
N GLU A 161 -19.29 9.40 -2.84
CA GLU A 161 -18.57 8.13 -2.96
C GLU A 161 -18.88 7.47 -4.30
N LEU A 162 -20.14 7.51 -4.73
CA LEU A 162 -20.55 7.00 -6.03
C LEU A 162 -19.84 7.75 -7.17
N VAL A 163 -19.83 9.09 -7.13
CA VAL A 163 -19.15 9.92 -8.14
C VAL A 163 -17.66 9.62 -8.16
N PHE A 164 -17.04 9.53 -6.98
CA PHE A 164 -15.62 9.17 -6.87
C PHE A 164 -15.34 7.80 -7.51
N LEU A 165 -16.13 6.78 -7.20
CA LEU A 165 -15.96 5.43 -7.76
C LEU A 165 -16.12 5.40 -9.28
N ILE A 166 -17.09 6.13 -9.82
CA ILE A 166 -17.29 6.23 -11.28
C ILE A 166 -16.09 6.91 -11.94
N LEU A 167 -15.62 8.04 -11.40
CA LEU A 167 -14.47 8.76 -11.95
C LEU A 167 -13.19 7.93 -11.87
N ALA A 168 -12.93 7.28 -10.73
CA ALA A 168 -11.78 6.41 -10.55
C ALA A 168 -11.80 5.18 -11.46
N GLY A 169 -12.99 4.61 -11.71
CA GLY A 169 -13.17 3.52 -12.67
C GLY A 169 -12.91 3.99 -14.10
N ALA A 170 -13.50 5.12 -14.50
CA ALA A 170 -13.30 5.69 -15.82
C ALA A 170 -11.83 6.06 -16.08
N SER A 171 -11.14 6.66 -15.10
CA SER A 171 -9.73 7.01 -15.24
C SER A 171 -8.84 5.78 -15.39
N ASN A 172 -9.14 4.68 -14.68
CA ASN A 172 -8.39 3.43 -14.82
C ASN A 172 -8.60 2.79 -16.20
N ILE A 173 -9.82 2.81 -16.73
CA ILE A 173 -10.08 2.34 -18.10
C ILE A 173 -9.26 3.16 -19.09
N ILE A 174 -9.30 4.49 -18.99
CA ILE A 174 -8.58 5.37 -19.92
C ILE A 174 -7.06 5.15 -19.82
N ALA A 175 -6.53 5.02 -18.61
CA ALA A 175 -5.09 4.88 -18.38
C ALA A 175 -4.53 3.54 -18.87
N TRP A 176 -5.25 2.43 -18.67
CA TRP A 176 -4.69 1.09 -18.85
C TRP A 176 -5.28 0.30 -20.02
N LEU A 177 -6.47 0.65 -20.53
CA LEU A 177 -7.07 -0.05 -21.67
C LEU A 177 -6.18 -0.05 -22.93
N PRO A 178 -5.46 1.05 -23.28
CA PRO A 178 -4.58 1.03 -24.44
C PRO A 178 -3.51 -0.06 -24.36
N ASP A 179 -2.86 -0.22 -23.21
CA ASP A 179 -1.83 -1.24 -23.00
C ASP A 179 -2.41 -2.66 -23.09
N VAL A 180 -3.60 -2.87 -22.52
CA VAL A 180 -4.32 -4.15 -22.61
C VAL A 180 -4.67 -4.48 -24.05
N LEU A 181 -5.23 -3.54 -24.82
CA LEU A 181 -5.56 -3.76 -26.23
C LEU A 181 -4.31 -4.05 -27.05
N HIS A 182 -3.22 -3.30 -26.83
CA HIS A 182 -1.97 -3.48 -27.56
C HIS A 182 -1.36 -4.87 -27.33
N SER A 183 -1.51 -5.44 -26.13
CA SER A 183 -1.04 -6.80 -25.81
C SER A 183 -1.92 -7.92 -26.36
N LEU A 184 -3.18 -7.66 -26.71
CA LEU A 184 -4.10 -8.67 -27.26
C LEU A 184 -4.02 -8.78 -28.79
N PHE A 185 -3.76 -7.66 -29.47
CA PHE A 185 -3.78 -7.57 -30.93
C PHE A 185 -2.39 -7.56 -31.57
N ARG A 186 -1.34 -7.83 -30.79
CA ARG A 186 0.05 -7.93 -31.23
C ARG A 186 0.66 -9.24 -30.78
#